data_AF-A0ABD0ADV6-F1
#
_entry.id   AF-A0ABD0ADV6-F1
#
_cell.length_a   1.000
_cell.length_b   1.000
_cell.length_c   1.000
_cell.angle_alpha   90.00
_cell.angle_beta   90.00
_cell.angle_gamma   90.00
#
_symmetry.space_group_name_H-M   'P 1'
#
loop_
_entity.id
_entity.type
_entity.pdbx_description
1 polymer ?
#
loop_
_entity_poly.entity_id
_entity_poly.type
_entity_poly.pdbx_seq_one_letter_code
_entity_poly.pdbx_strand_id
1 'polypeptide(L)'
;MGYLDNYIDKIRNEGKTGFADSIEKTAKQIGEKRLSQFDYASHQMGLLFGNIQSGKTGHVFGVMCEAVDLGFPFFLFLTTDNTTLQEQTYDRAKNDLTDFVVCNENEEQKFRNHGDKPVVVVAKKNYRVLKAWTNRFRNTNMLLGNPLFIIDDEADAASLNTKVNQDKVSSINKYLQDIIDTAQSSIYLQMTGTPQSLLLQSSISGWHPLFVDYFEPGDAYLGGNFFFPNGKTPDFVRFIDSEPASNLARDVVIRHLVVTAQLFLTGHEVSNCLIHTSRLQSEHNRTARKISNVLDELSESSDNPKLKAEMKKEYDTLAPVKDPKQSFEDIYQLVQKILSKKEFNIVKLNGSSADTSEDYANWCNFIVGGTNLGRGVTFTQLHTFYYARTSKHAQVSTHKQIQCGNTTECLGMIAIRGLSVSLLHTSCTTCSLKSMRQTIQSLSKPAKEKKLLSAILTD
;
A
#
# COMPACT_ATOMS: atom_id res chain seq x y z
N MET A 1 0.72 -8.82 32.67
CA MET A 1 1.33 -8.74 31.34
C MET A 1 0.55 -7.69 30.58
N GLY A 2 1.21 -6.71 29.97
CA GLY A 2 0.54 -5.64 29.26
C GLY A 2 -0.15 -6.14 27.98
N TYR A 3 -1.03 -5.33 27.40
CA TYR A 3 -1.63 -5.59 26.10
C TYR A 3 -0.54 -5.66 25.01
N LEU A 4 0.47 -4.79 25.08
CA LEU A 4 1.58 -4.82 24.13
C LEU A 4 2.37 -6.14 24.24
N ASP A 5 2.70 -6.57 25.46
CA ASP A 5 3.45 -7.82 25.68
C ASP A 5 2.72 -9.02 25.07
N ASN A 6 1.41 -9.15 25.32
CA ASN A 6 0.59 -10.23 24.75
C ASN A 6 0.60 -10.20 23.22
N TYR A 7 0.51 -9.01 22.61
CA TYR A 7 0.53 -8.84 21.17
C TYR A 7 1.88 -9.23 20.55
N ILE A 8 2.98 -8.79 21.16
CA ILE A 8 4.33 -9.10 20.71
C ILE A 8 4.63 -10.61 20.85
N ASP A 9 4.27 -11.21 21.98
CA ASP A 9 4.48 -12.63 22.22
C ASP A 9 3.72 -13.50 21.23
N LYS A 10 2.49 -13.10 20.87
CA LYS A 10 1.73 -13.76 19.80
C LYS A 10 2.52 -13.77 18.48
N ILE A 11 3.05 -12.62 18.05
CA ILE A 11 3.81 -12.51 16.79
C ILE A 11 5.12 -13.31 16.85
N ARG A 12 5.80 -13.31 18.00
CA ARG A 12 6.99 -14.13 18.22
C ARG A 12 6.68 -15.63 18.11
N ASN A 13 5.55 -16.07 18.67
CA ASN A 13 5.09 -17.45 18.59
C ASN A 13 4.70 -17.88 17.16
N GLU A 14 4.36 -16.93 16.28
CA GLU A 14 4.19 -17.17 14.83
C GLU A 14 5.52 -17.25 14.06
N GLY A 15 6.67 -17.16 14.74
CA GLY A 15 8.01 -17.22 14.14
C GLY A 15 8.48 -15.91 13.51
N LYS A 16 7.78 -14.79 13.74
CA LYS A 16 8.07 -13.48 13.14
C LYS A 16 8.83 -12.56 14.10
N THR A 17 9.88 -13.07 14.77
CA THR A 17 10.58 -12.36 15.85
C THR A 17 11.10 -10.97 15.45
N GLY A 18 11.80 -10.84 14.32
CA GLY A 18 12.33 -9.53 13.89
C GLY A 18 11.23 -8.50 13.59
N PHE A 19 10.07 -8.94 13.10
CA PHE A 19 8.91 -8.06 12.92
C PHE A 19 8.30 -7.66 14.27
N ALA A 20 8.22 -8.59 15.22
CA ALA A 20 7.76 -8.32 16.58
C ALA A 20 8.66 -7.28 17.28
N ASP A 21 9.98 -7.41 17.17
CA ASP A 21 10.94 -6.48 17.77
C ASP A 21 10.82 -5.06 17.16
N SER A 22 10.58 -4.97 15.85
CA SER A 22 10.31 -3.70 15.16
C SER A 22 9.02 -3.03 15.65
N ILE A 23 7.95 -3.82 15.83
CA ILE A 23 6.68 -3.33 16.39
C ILE A 23 6.89 -2.85 17.82
N GLU A 24 7.55 -3.65 18.66
CA GLU A 24 7.80 -3.32 20.07
C GLU A 24 8.59 -2.01 20.20
N LYS A 25 9.66 -1.86 19.42
CA LYS A 25 10.47 -0.62 19.36
C LYS A 25 9.61 0.59 18.97
N THR A 26 8.79 0.45 17.93
CA THR A 26 7.94 1.54 17.43
C THR A 26 6.86 1.92 18.45
N ALA A 27 6.18 0.92 19.01
CA ALA A 27 5.12 1.10 19.99
C ALA A 27 5.64 1.80 21.24
N LYS A 28 6.71 1.27 21.87
CA LYS A 28 7.33 1.87 23.05
C LYS A 28 7.86 3.28 22.78
N GLN A 29 8.49 3.52 21.62
CA GLN A 29 8.93 4.87 21.24
C GLN A 29 7.77 5.87 21.21
N ILE A 30 6.63 5.49 20.62
CA ILE A 30 5.44 6.35 20.55
C ILE A 30 4.80 6.49 21.94
N GLY A 31 4.71 5.40 22.70
CA GLY A 31 4.26 5.37 24.08
C GLY A 31 5.01 6.38 24.94
N GLU A 32 6.33 6.26 24.99
CA GLU A 32 7.21 7.14 25.78
C GLU A 32 7.19 8.59 25.31
N LYS A 33 7.29 8.85 24.00
CA LYS A 33 7.47 10.22 23.49
C LYS A 33 6.16 10.99 23.33
N ARG A 34 5.04 10.29 23.13
CA ARG A 34 3.76 10.90 22.72
C ARG A 34 2.66 10.60 23.72
N LEU A 35 2.39 9.32 23.97
CA LEU A 35 1.20 8.90 24.71
C LEU A 35 1.33 9.17 26.21
N SER A 36 2.50 8.91 26.80
CA SER A 36 2.75 9.14 28.23
C SER A 36 2.74 10.62 28.62
N GLN A 37 2.91 11.52 27.65
CA GLN A 37 2.90 12.97 27.82
C GLN A 37 1.57 13.61 27.41
N PHE A 38 0.57 12.80 27.07
CA PHE A 38 -0.73 13.29 26.65
C PHE A 38 -1.44 13.98 27.81
N ASP A 39 -2.00 15.16 27.56
CA ASP A 39 -2.59 16.02 28.59
C ASP A 39 -4.06 15.67 28.91
N TYR A 40 -4.65 14.74 28.16
CA TYR A 40 -6.07 14.34 28.24
C TYR A 40 -7.05 15.52 28.08
N ALA A 41 -6.58 16.65 27.55
CA ALA A 41 -7.33 17.89 27.38
C ALA A 41 -7.26 18.46 25.95
N SER A 42 -6.33 17.96 25.12
CA SER A 42 -6.10 18.43 23.76
C SER A 42 -6.52 17.42 22.69
N HIS A 43 -6.71 17.93 21.47
CA HIS A 43 -6.81 17.13 20.26
C HIS A 43 -5.48 17.19 19.51
N GLN A 44 -4.81 16.05 19.36
CA GLN A 44 -3.49 15.99 18.74
C GLN A 44 -3.54 15.26 17.41
N MET A 45 -2.99 15.89 16.36
CA MET A 45 -2.76 15.24 15.07
C MET A 45 -1.36 14.64 15.04
N GLY A 46 -1.25 13.34 14.83
CA GLY A 46 0.01 12.63 14.64
C GLY A 46 0.13 12.08 13.23
N LEU A 47 1.35 11.92 12.74
CA LEU A 47 1.65 11.18 11.53
C LEU A 47 2.58 10.02 11.85
N LEU A 48 2.11 8.80 11.60
CA LEU A 48 2.94 7.61 11.58
C LEU A 48 3.07 7.16 10.13
N PHE A 49 4.28 7.23 9.58
CA PHE A 49 4.51 6.78 8.21
C PHE A 49 5.62 5.75 8.16
N GLY A 50 5.51 4.86 7.19
CA GLY A 50 6.51 3.84 6.92
C GLY A 50 6.50 3.55 5.43
N ASN A 51 7.39 2.69 5.00
CA ASN A 51 7.45 2.38 3.58
C ASN A 51 6.17 1.66 3.14
N ILE A 52 5.80 1.74 1.86
CA ILE A 52 4.56 1.13 1.36
C ILE A 52 4.64 -0.39 1.59
N GLN A 53 3.55 -1.04 2.02
CA GLN A 53 3.53 -2.47 2.36
C GLN A 53 4.56 -2.95 3.41
N SER A 54 5.11 -2.08 4.25
CA SER A 54 6.05 -2.43 5.33
C SER A 54 5.41 -3.11 6.56
N GLY A 55 4.16 -3.58 6.46
CA GLY A 55 3.43 -4.12 7.61
C GLY A 55 2.86 -3.05 8.55
N LYS A 56 2.46 -1.90 7.99
CA LYS A 56 1.96 -0.72 8.74
C LYS A 56 0.87 -1.05 9.76
N THR A 57 -0.11 -1.88 9.38
CA THR A 57 -1.22 -2.27 10.25
C THR A 57 -0.76 -2.99 11.53
N GLY A 58 0.28 -3.83 11.45
CA GLY A 58 0.83 -4.51 12.63
C GLY A 58 1.52 -3.53 13.60
N HIS A 59 2.25 -2.56 13.06
CA HIS A 59 2.83 -1.48 13.87
C HIS A 59 1.75 -0.66 14.57
N VAL A 60 0.66 -0.32 13.88
CA VAL A 60 -0.47 0.40 14.48
C VAL A 60 -1.16 -0.42 15.57
N PHE A 61 -1.36 -1.73 15.38
CA PHE A 61 -1.92 -2.57 16.43
C PHE A 61 -1.02 -2.63 17.66
N GLY A 62 0.31 -2.65 17.49
CA GLY A 62 1.26 -2.49 18.60
C GLY A 62 1.10 -1.14 19.30
N VAL A 63 0.98 -0.05 18.55
CA VAL A 63 0.72 1.29 19.12
C VAL A 63 -0.62 1.36 19.87
N MET A 64 -1.67 0.69 19.36
CA MET A 64 -2.95 0.61 20.06
C MET A 64 -2.82 -0.16 21.38
N CYS A 65 -2.09 -1.28 21.40
CA CYS A 65 -1.86 -2.06 22.60
C CYS A 65 -1.09 -1.25 23.66
N GLU A 66 -0.01 -0.57 23.26
CA GLU A 66 0.73 0.36 24.12
C GLU A 66 -0.17 1.50 24.62
N ALA A 67 -1.05 2.03 23.76
CA ALA A 67 -2.00 3.06 24.16
C ALA A 67 -2.98 2.54 25.22
N VAL A 68 -3.45 1.29 25.12
CA VAL A 68 -4.29 0.70 26.19
C VAL A 68 -3.52 0.60 27.50
N ASP A 69 -2.26 0.13 27.46
CA ASP A 69 -1.39 0.06 28.64
C ASP A 69 -1.18 1.44 29.29
N LEU A 70 -1.30 2.52 28.51
CA LEU A 70 -1.23 3.92 28.95
C LEU A 70 -2.62 4.58 29.15
N GLY A 71 -3.70 3.80 29.25
CA GLY A 71 -5.02 4.29 29.64
C GLY A 71 -5.87 4.88 28.51
N PHE A 72 -5.68 4.45 27.27
CA PHE A 72 -6.55 4.77 26.14
C PHE A 72 -7.48 3.57 25.81
N PRO A 73 -8.75 3.57 26.22
CA PRO A 73 -9.63 2.41 26.03
C PRO A 73 -10.49 2.45 24.75
N PHE A 74 -10.59 3.60 24.07
CA PHE A 74 -11.51 3.80 22.93
C PHE A 74 -10.77 4.08 21.63
N PHE A 75 -11.03 3.25 20.62
CA PHE A 75 -10.40 3.36 19.31
C PHE A 75 -11.42 3.43 18.15
N LEU A 76 -11.12 4.26 17.16
CA LEU A 76 -11.78 4.26 15.86
C LEU A 76 -10.72 4.03 14.77
N PHE A 77 -10.78 2.87 14.12
CA PHE A 77 -9.90 2.52 13.02
C PHE A 77 -10.59 2.80 11.68
N LEU A 78 -10.08 3.78 10.94
CA LEU A 78 -10.63 4.22 9.67
C LEU A 78 -9.87 3.62 8.50
N THR A 79 -10.58 2.96 7.59
CA THR A 79 -10.05 2.45 6.32
C THR A 79 -10.55 3.26 5.13
N THR A 80 -10.01 3.02 3.94
CA THR A 80 -10.55 3.62 2.70
C THR A 80 -12.01 3.21 2.45
N ASP A 81 -12.76 3.96 1.63
CA ASP A 81 -14.14 3.64 1.26
C ASP A 81 -14.22 2.41 0.33
N ASN A 82 -13.93 1.23 0.88
CA ASN A 82 -13.92 -0.06 0.23
C ASN A 82 -14.33 -1.12 1.26
N THR A 83 -15.44 -1.81 0.99
CA THR A 83 -15.99 -2.82 1.90
C THR A 83 -15.02 -3.99 2.10
N THR A 84 -14.42 -4.53 1.04
CA THR A 84 -13.47 -5.65 1.13
C THR A 84 -12.25 -5.30 1.97
N LEU A 85 -11.69 -4.11 1.81
CA LEU A 85 -10.54 -3.66 2.62
C LEU A 85 -10.92 -3.43 4.09
N GLN A 86 -12.13 -2.94 4.34
CA GLN A 86 -12.67 -2.80 5.69
C GLN A 86 -12.86 -4.16 6.35
N GLU A 87 -13.45 -5.14 5.65
CA GLU A 87 -13.64 -6.50 6.15
C GLU A 87 -12.32 -7.19 6.46
N GLN A 88 -11.34 -7.11 5.55
CA GLN A 88 -9.98 -7.63 5.78
C GLN A 88 -9.33 -7.02 7.02
N THR A 89 -9.45 -5.70 7.21
CA THR A 89 -8.90 -5.01 8.38
C THR A 89 -9.64 -5.40 9.67
N TYR A 90 -10.96 -5.57 9.59
CA TYR A 90 -11.79 -6.01 10.71
C TYR A 90 -11.43 -7.43 11.14
N ASP A 91 -11.32 -8.37 10.21
CA ASP A 91 -10.95 -9.76 10.51
C ASP A 91 -9.52 -9.85 11.05
N ARG A 92 -8.60 -9.06 10.48
CA ARG A 92 -7.25 -8.95 11.01
C ARG A 92 -7.24 -8.43 12.44
N ALA A 93 -7.96 -7.33 12.73
CA ALA A 93 -8.07 -6.78 14.07
C ALA A 93 -8.66 -7.80 15.04
N LYS A 94 -9.70 -8.54 14.64
CA LYS A 94 -10.32 -9.58 15.47
C LYS A 94 -9.35 -10.72 15.81
N ASN A 95 -8.52 -11.11 14.84
CA ASN A 95 -7.53 -12.16 15.05
C ASN A 95 -6.35 -11.67 15.90
N ASP A 96 -5.89 -10.44 15.68
CA ASP A 96 -4.66 -9.89 16.25
C ASP A 96 -4.85 -9.23 17.62
N LEU A 97 -6.00 -8.62 17.86
CA LEU A 97 -6.34 -7.91 19.10
C LEU A 97 -7.30 -8.75 19.96
N THR A 98 -6.88 -9.94 20.38
CA THR A 98 -7.73 -10.92 21.09
C THR A 98 -8.30 -10.42 22.42
N ASP A 99 -7.60 -9.48 23.05
CA ASP A 99 -7.99 -8.88 24.33
C ASP A 99 -8.89 -7.63 24.16
N PHE A 100 -9.21 -7.25 22.91
CA PHE A 100 -10.07 -6.13 22.57
C PHE A 100 -11.49 -6.61 22.22
N VAL A 101 -12.46 -5.72 22.37
CA VAL A 101 -13.75 -5.82 21.70
C VAL A 101 -13.63 -5.17 20.33
N VAL A 102 -13.52 -5.99 19.29
CA VAL A 102 -13.40 -5.51 17.90
C VAL A 102 -14.79 -5.43 17.27
N CYS A 103 -15.23 -4.23 16.89
CA CYS A 103 -16.53 -3.95 16.30
C CYS A 103 -16.41 -3.63 14.81
N ASN A 104 -17.32 -4.18 14.00
CA ASN A 104 -17.54 -3.73 12.63
C ASN A 104 -18.33 -2.41 12.64
N GLU A 105 -18.35 -1.68 11.51
CA GLU A 105 -19.01 -0.38 11.34
C GLU A 105 -20.52 -0.36 11.63
N ASN A 106 -21.16 -1.53 11.69
CA ASN A 106 -22.59 -1.69 11.98
C ASN A 106 -22.89 -2.27 13.38
N GLU A 107 -21.88 -2.61 14.19
CA GLU A 107 -22.04 -3.31 15.47
C GLU A 107 -22.11 -2.38 16.69
N GLU A 108 -23.06 -1.45 16.72
CA GLU A 108 -23.21 -0.49 17.84
C GLU A 108 -23.46 -1.18 19.20
N GLN A 109 -24.28 -2.22 19.23
CA GLN A 109 -24.61 -2.90 20.48
C GLN A 109 -23.40 -3.60 21.09
N LYS A 110 -22.50 -4.14 20.25
CA LYS A 110 -21.24 -4.74 20.67
C LYS A 110 -20.30 -3.69 21.26
N PHE A 111 -20.24 -2.51 20.64
CA PHE A 111 -19.49 -1.36 21.15
C PHE A 111 -20.00 -0.92 22.53
N ARG A 112 -21.32 -0.79 22.71
CA ARG A 112 -21.93 -0.40 23.99
C ARG A 112 -21.73 -1.46 25.09
N ASN A 113 -21.64 -2.73 24.71
CA ASN A 113 -21.52 -3.87 25.63
C ASN A 113 -20.07 -4.34 25.83
N HIS A 114 -19.07 -3.45 25.67
CA HIS A 114 -17.66 -3.85 25.74
C HIS A 114 -17.17 -4.27 27.14
N GLY A 115 -17.95 -3.98 28.20
CA GLY A 115 -17.53 -4.20 29.60
C GLY A 115 -16.35 -3.31 29.99
N ASP A 116 -15.30 -3.90 30.57
CA ASP A 116 -14.07 -3.18 30.93
C ASP A 116 -12.95 -3.37 29.89
N LYS A 117 -13.24 -4.04 28.77
CA LYS A 117 -12.25 -4.30 27.72
C LYS A 117 -12.07 -3.09 26.81
N PRO A 118 -10.85 -2.83 26.30
CA PRO A 118 -10.65 -1.83 25.26
C PRO A 118 -11.46 -2.18 24.02
N VAL A 119 -11.96 -1.16 23.33
CA VAL A 119 -12.84 -1.34 22.16
C VAL A 119 -12.26 -0.65 20.94
N VAL A 120 -12.31 -1.32 19.79
CA VAL A 120 -11.99 -0.72 18.49
C VAL A 120 -13.15 -0.89 17.53
N VAL A 121 -13.54 0.20 16.90
CA VAL A 121 -14.50 0.20 15.79
C VAL A 121 -13.72 0.30 14.49
N VAL A 122 -13.83 -0.72 13.62
CA VAL A 122 -13.25 -0.69 12.28
C VAL A 122 -14.29 -0.22 11.28
N ALA A 123 -14.09 0.97 10.71
CA ALA A 123 -15.06 1.64 9.85
C ALA A 123 -14.41 2.21 8.60
N LYS A 124 -15.15 2.28 7.49
CA LYS A 124 -14.65 2.92 6.27
C LYS A 124 -14.87 4.44 6.29
N LYS A 125 -14.02 5.17 5.57
CA LYS A 125 -14.13 6.62 5.31
C LYS A 125 -15.27 6.97 4.35
N ASN A 126 -16.48 6.55 4.69
CA ASN A 126 -17.71 6.82 3.94
C ASN A 126 -18.59 7.82 4.68
N TYR A 127 -19.16 8.78 3.94
CA TYR A 127 -20.05 9.80 4.49
C TYR A 127 -21.16 9.25 5.40
N ARG A 128 -21.83 8.16 4.99
CA ARG A 128 -22.96 7.60 5.75
C ARG A 128 -22.49 6.93 7.04
N VAL A 129 -21.37 6.22 6.96
CA VAL A 129 -20.77 5.51 8.10
C VAL A 129 -20.22 6.49 9.12
N LEU A 130 -19.44 7.48 8.69
CA LEU A 130 -18.91 8.52 9.58
C LEU A 130 -20.04 9.28 10.26
N LYS A 131 -21.08 9.70 9.51
CA LYS A 131 -22.26 10.35 10.09
C LYS A 131 -22.95 9.48 11.15
N ALA A 132 -23.10 8.19 10.89
CA ALA A 132 -23.72 7.26 11.85
C ALA A 132 -22.87 7.17 13.13
N TRP A 133 -21.56 7.02 13.03
CA TRP A 133 -20.66 6.95 14.19
C TRP A 133 -20.55 8.27 14.94
N THR A 134 -20.54 9.42 14.26
CA THR A 134 -20.69 10.73 14.91
C THR A 134 -21.91 10.76 15.83
N ASN A 135 -23.08 10.34 15.32
CA ASN A 135 -24.31 10.34 16.11
C ASN A 135 -24.25 9.33 17.27
N ARG A 136 -23.65 8.15 17.06
CA ARG A 136 -23.46 7.15 18.11
C ARG A 136 -22.57 7.65 19.24
N PHE A 137 -21.45 8.29 18.90
CA PHE A 137 -20.54 8.88 19.88
C PHE A 137 -21.18 10.05 20.65
N ARG A 138 -21.98 10.89 19.98
CA ARG A 138 -22.77 11.94 20.66
C ARG A 138 -23.83 11.38 21.61
N ASN A 139 -24.34 10.17 21.35
CA ASN A 139 -25.38 9.51 22.13
C ASN A 139 -24.82 8.49 23.13
N THR A 140 -23.57 8.64 23.55
CA THR A 140 -22.97 7.84 24.61
C THR A 140 -22.15 8.72 25.54
N ASN A 141 -22.11 8.35 26.81
CA ASN A 141 -21.29 9.02 27.82
C ASN A 141 -19.90 8.39 27.95
N MET A 142 -19.59 7.35 27.15
CA MET A 142 -18.34 6.58 27.25
C MET A 142 -17.08 7.42 26.95
N LEU A 143 -17.21 8.44 26.09
CA LEU A 143 -16.12 9.37 25.76
C LEU A 143 -16.04 10.58 26.70
N LEU A 144 -16.95 10.70 27.69
CA LEU A 144 -16.86 11.75 28.70
C LEU A 144 -15.71 11.40 29.65
N GLY A 145 -14.64 12.21 29.63
CA GLY A 145 -13.45 11.98 30.44
C GLY A 145 -12.47 10.93 29.91
N ASN A 146 -12.78 10.28 28.78
CA ASN A 146 -11.86 9.34 28.13
C ASN A 146 -11.43 9.86 26.75
N PRO A 147 -10.14 9.71 26.39
CA PRO A 147 -9.66 10.12 25.08
C PRO A 147 -10.13 9.16 24.00
N LEU A 148 -10.43 9.70 22.81
CA LEU A 148 -10.68 8.90 21.61
C LEU A 148 -9.40 8.80 20.78
N PHE A 149 -8.93 7.58 20.52
CA PHE A 149 -7.79 7.34 19.65
C PHE A 149 -8.29 6.96 18.24
N ILE A 150 -8.06 7.84 17.27
CA ILE A 150 -8.49 7.65 15.88
C ILE A 150 -7.27 7.26 15.05
N ILE A 151 -7.37 6.15 14.33
CA ILE A 151 -6.38 5.71 13.37
C ILE A 151 -6.97 5.98 11.98
N ASP A 152 -6.24 6.71 11.14
CA ASP A 152 -6.64 6.97 9.76
C ASP A 152 -5.67 6.28 8.79
N ASP A 153 -6.04 5.09 8.31
CA ASP A 153 -5.25 4.35 7.33
C ASP A 153 -5.39 4.96 5.92
N GLU A 154 -4.26 5.06 5.23
CA GLU A 154 -4.10 5.82 3.99
C GLU A 154 -4.69 7.23 4.14
N ALA A 155 -4.24 7.98 5.15
CA ALA A 155 -4.77 9.32 5.51
C ALA A 155 -4.64 10.36 4.37
N ASP A 156 -3.69 10.16 3.45
CA ASP A 156 -3.59 10.97 2.22
C ASP A 156 -4.75 10.71 1.24
N ALA A 157 -5.56 9.69 1.48
CA ALA A 157 -6.75 9.34 0.73
C ALA A 157 -8.03 9.76 1.49
N ALA A 158 -8.84 10.60 0.84
CA ALA A 158 -10.19 11.03 1.25
C ALA A 158 -10.29 11.95 2.49
N SER A 159 -9.40 11.84 3.48
CA SER A 159 -9.46 12.61 4.74
C SER A 159 -9.10 14.10 4.56
N LEU A 160 -8.20 14.39 3.60
CA LEU A 160 -7.82 15.76 3.25
C LEU A 160 -9.02 16.61 2.82
N ASN A 161 -9.03 17.88 3.20
CA ASN A 161 -10.02 18.82 2.71
C ASN A 161 -9.75 19.20 1.23
N THR A 162 -10.36 18.44 0.33
CA THR A 162 -10.25 18.66 -1.14
C THR A 162 -10.96 19.92 -1.64
N LYS A 163 -11.72 20.62 -0.78
CA LYS A 163 -12.47 21.84 -1.13
C LYS A 163 -11.88 23.12 -0.54
N VAL A 164 -10.66 23.06 0.00
CA VAL A 164 -10.00 24.23 0.62
C VAL A 164 -9.88 25.42 -0.34
N ASN A 165 -9.57 25.18 -1.62
CA ASN A 165 -9.46 26.23 -2.64
C ASN A 165 -10.82 26.85 -3.05
N GLN A 166 -11.92 26.37 -2.47
CA GLN A 166 -13.28 26.88 -2.66
C GLN A 166 -13.86 27.45 -1.36
N ASP A 167 -13.03 27.65 -0.34
CA ASP A 167 -13.43 28.06 1.01
C ASP A 167 -14.54 27.17 1.60
N LYS A 168 -14.46 25.87 1.31
CA LYS A 168 -15.43 24.85 1.73
C LYS A 168 -14.73 23.70 2.42
N VAL A 169 -15.48 22.97 3.23
CA VAL A 169 -15.05 21.73 3.88
C VAL A 169 -15.66 20.54 3.14
N SER A 170 -14.84 19.55 2.79
CA SER A 170 -15.33 18.29 2.20
C SER A 170 -16.17 17.52 3.23
N SER A 171 -17.17 16.76 2.77
CA SER A 171 -18.10 16.10 3.70
C SER A 171 -17.41 15.08 4.61
N ILE A 172 -16.42 14.34 4.10
CA ILE A 172 -15.64 13.37 4.90
C ILE A 172 -14.83 14.12 5.97
N ASN A 173 -14.05 15.13 5.57
CA ASN A 173 -13.26 15.94 6.49
C ASN A 173 -14.13 16.57 7.60
N LYS A 174 -15.32 17.06 7.23
CA LYS A 174 -16.30 17.58 8.18
C LYS A 174 -16.69 16.53 9.24
N TYR A 175 -17.09 15.32 8.84
CA TYR A 175 -17.52 14.31 9.82
C TYR A 175 -16.36 13.76 10.64
N LEU A 176 -15.15 13.73 10.10
CA LEU A 176 -13.96 13.40 10.89
C LEU A 176 -13.73 14.44 11.99
N GLN A 177 -13.89 15.74 11.67
CA GLN A 177 -13.89 16.79 12.68
C GLN A 177 -15.02 16.62 13.68
N ASP A 178 -16.26 16.37 13.21
CA ASP A 178 -17.41 16.15 14.08
C ASP A 178 -17.20 14.95 15.04
N ILE A 179 -16.45 13.92 14.64
CA ILE A 179 -16.07 12.77 15.49
C ILE A 179 -15.02 13.19 16.53
N ILE A 180 -13.97 13.91 16.11
CA ILE A 180 -12.95 14.44 17.04
C ILE A 180 -13.63 15.25 18.15
N ASP A 181 -14.58 16.10 17.78
CA ASP A 181 -15.32 16.98 18.68
C ASP A 181 -16.33 16.24 19.59
N THR A 182 -16.53 14.93 19.42
CA THR A 182 -17.36 14.13 20.34
C THR A 182 -16.64 13.70 21.62
N ALA A 183 -15.31 13.72 21.61
CA ALA A 183 -14.49 13.37 22.77
C ALA A 183 -13.96 14.65 23.44
N GLN A 184 -13.68 14.58 24.74
CA GLN A 184 -13.03 15.69 25.44
C GLN A 184 -11.60 15.94 24.95
N SER A 185 -10.91 14.86 24.56
CA SER A 185 -9.56 14.87 24.03
C SER A 185 -9.40 13.72 23.03
N SER A 186 -8.46 13.86 22.10
CA SER A 186 -8.23 12.81 21.11
C SER A 186 -6.82 12.80 20.57
N ILE A 187 -6.41 11.62 20.10
CA ILE A 187 -5.23 11.47 19.25
C ILE A 187 -5.73 10.98 17.91
N TYR A 188 -5.44 11.75 16.86
CA TYR A 188 -5.73 11.37 15.48
C TYR A 188 -4.42 11.01 14.78
N LEU A 189 -4.16 9.72 14.65
CA LEU A 189 -2.96 9.18 14.03
C LEU A 189 -3.19 8.92 12.55
N GLN A 190 -2.64 9.81 11.72
CA GLN A 190 -2.60 9.66 10.27
C GLN A 190 -1.56 8.60 9.91
N MET A 191 -1.99 7.53 9.24
CA MET A 191 -1.10 6.49 8.73
C MET A 191 -1.05 6.51 7.21
N THR A 192 0.15 6.52 6.63
CA THR A 192 0.30 6.44 5.17
C THR A 192 1.70 5.98 4.75
N GLY A 193 1.82 5.44 3.54
CA GLY A 193 3.11 5.28 2.86
C GLY A 193 3.56 6.51 2.05
N THR A 194 2.69 7.51 1.90
CA THR A 194 2.88 8.70 1.08
C THR A 194 2.55 9.98 1.88
N PRO A 195 3.46 10.44 2.76
CA PRO A 195 3.19 11.51 3.73
C PRO A 195 3.14 12.92 3.14
N GLN A 196 3.48 13.09 1.85
CA GLN A 196 3.80 14.41 1.28
C GLN A 196 2.63 15.39 1.38
N SER A 197 1.41 14.95 1.05
CA SER A 197 0.22 15.81 1.10
C SER A 197 -0.17 16.20 2.52
N LEU A 198 0.07 15.31 3.49
CA LEU A 198 -0.23 15.56 4.92
C LEU A 198 0.72 16.59 5.52
N LEU A 199 2.02 16.49 5.20
CA LEU A 199 3.06 17.42 5.66
C LEU A 199 2.94 18.82 5.03
N LEU A 200 2.31 18.92 3.85
CA LEU A 200 2.10 20.19 3.15
C LEU A 200 0.86 20.96 3.63
N GLN A 201 0.07 20.41 4.57
CA GLN A 201 -1.06 21.13 5.15
C GLN A 201 -0.59 22.33 5.97
N SER A 202 -1.35 23.42 5.92
CA SER A 202 -1.10 24.61 6.76
C SER A 202 -1.25 24.26 8.24
N SER A 203 -0.38 24.79 9.10
CA SER A 203 -0.49 24.62 10.55
C SER A 203 -1.79 25.17 11.14
N ILE A 204 -2.39 26.17 10.48
CA ILE A 204 -3.65 26.80 10.91
C ILE A 204 -4.86 25.89 10.60
N SER A 205 -4.71 24.86 9.75
CA SER A 205 -5.85 23.99 9.42
C SER A 205 -6.30 23.12 10.60
N GLY A 206 -5.45 22.91 11.61
CA GLY A 206 -5.68 21.92 12.66
C GLY A 206 -5.46 20.47 12.21
N TRP A 207 -5.16 20.22 10.93
CA TRP A 207 -4.93 18.89 10.35
C TRP A 207 -3.44 18.60 10.07
N HIS A 208 -2.58 19.60 10.23
CA HIS A 208 -1.13 19.44 10.13
C HIS A 208 -0.63 18.59 11.31
N PRO A 209 0.20 17.54 11.06
CA PRO A 209 0.74 16.72 12.13
C PRO A 209 1.57 17.54 13.13
N LEU A 210 1.23 17.45 14.42
CA LEU A 210 2.01 18.03 15.52
C LEU A 210 3.27 17.21 15.81
N PHE A 211 3.21 15.91 15.51
CA PHE A 211 4.35 15.02 15.55
C PHE A 211 4.37 14.09 14.35
N VAL A 212 5.58 13.67 14.00
CA VAL A 212 5.85 12.78 12.88
C VAL A 212 6.81 11.72 13.39
N ASP A 213 6.41 10.46 13.26
CA ASP A 213 7.25 9.31 13.60
C ASP A 213 7.32 8.37 12.38
N TYR A 214 8.51 7.80 12.18
CA TYR A 214 8.82 6.86 11.09
C TYR A 214 9.11 5.49 11.69
N PHE A 215 8.61 4.44 11.04
CA PHE A 215 9.02 3.08 11.35
C PHE A 215 9.74 2.45 10.16
N GLU A 216 10.85 1.80 10.47
CA GLU A 216 11.69 1.14 9.47
C GLU A 216 10.98 -0.12 8.97
N PRO A 217 11.04 -0.40 7.66
CA PRO A 217 10.59 -1.67 7.16
C PRO A 217 11.53 -2.80 7.63
N GLY A 218 11.00 -4.00 7.82
CA GLY A 218 11.84 -5.17 8.14
C GLY A 218 12.76 -5.57 6.97
N ASP A 219 13.80 -6.35 7.27
CA ASP A 219 14.88 -6.70 6.33
C ASP A 219 14.41 -7.36 5.02
N ALA A 220 13.26 -8.03 5.04
CA ALA A 220 12.66 -8.68 3.87
C ALA A 220 11.97 -7.70 2.90
N TYR A 221 11.87 -6.42 3.25
CA TYR A 221 11.13 -5.42 2.48
C TYR A 221 11.87 -4.98 1.21
N LEU A 222 11.20 -5.10 0.07
CA LEU A 222 11.69 -4.60 -1.21
C LEU A 222 11.07 -3.23 -1.51
N GLY A 223 11.84 -2.18 -1.24
CA GLY A 223 11.41 -0.79 -1.35
C GLY A 223 11.72 -0.09 -2.67
N GLY A 224 11.40 1.19 -2.74
CA GLY A 224 11.72 2.03 -3.90
C GLY A 224 13.21 2.01 -4.27
N ASN A 225 14.11 1.93 -3.28
CA ASN A 225 15.55 1.85 -3.52
C ASN A 225 15.99 0.53 -4.17
N PHE A 226 15.24 -0.56 -3.97
CA PHE A 226 15.48 -1.83 -4.65
C PHE A 226 15.06 -1.76 -6.12
N PHE A 227 13.88 -1.19 -6.39
CA PHE A 227 13.34 -1.07 -7.76
C PHE A 227 13.96 0.08 -8.58
N PHE A 228 14.46 1.11 -7.91
CA PHE A 228 15.01 2.32 -8.53
C PHE A 228 16.27 2.78 -7.76
N PRO A 229 17.36 2.00 -7.79
CA PRO A 229 18.61 2.39 -7.17
C PRO A 229 19.18 3.64 -7.84
N ASN A 230 19.83 4.48 -7.04
CA ASN A 230 20.39 5.74 -7.53
C ASN A 230 21.44 5.48 -8.63
N GLY A 231 21.23 6.07 -9.81
CA GLY A 231 22.19 6.04 -10.91
C GLY A 231 22.28 4.74 -11.71
N LYS A 232 21.45 3.72 -11.42
CA LYS A 232 21.42 2.46 -12.18
C LYS A 232 19.98 2.02 -12.45
N THR A 233 19.67 1.60 -13.67
CA THR A 233 18.46 0.84 -13.96
C THR A 233 18.71 -0.62 -13.60
N PRO A 234 17.91 -1.26 -12.72
CA PRO A 234 18.09 -2.68 -12.42
C PRO A 234 17.88 -3.54 -13.66
N ASP A 235 18.57 -4.68 -13.70
CA ASP A 235 18.57 -5.57 -14.87
C ASP A 235 17.18 -6.19 -15.13
N PHE A 236 16.33 -6.25 -14.10
CA PHE A 236 14.93 -6.68 -14.20
C PHE A 236 13.98 -5.57 -14.67
N VAL A 237 14.44 -4.34 -14.93
CA VAL A 237 13.60 -3.22 -15.42
C VAL A 237 13.86 -2.94 -16.90
N ARG A 238 12.85 -3.20 -17.74
CA ARG A 238 12.90 -2.89 -19.19
C ARG A 238 12.04 -1.68 -19.52
N PHE A 239 12.67 -0.66 -20.12
CA PHE A 239 11.96 0.49 -20.68
C PHE A 239 11.48 0.23 -22.11
N ILE A 240 10.24 0.63 -22.42
CA ILE A 240 9.54 0.23 -23.66
C ILE A 240 8.99 1.40 -24.49
N ASP A 241 9.41 2.64 -24.24
CA ASP A 241 8.91 3.83 -24.94
C ASP A 241 9.15 3.86 -26.44
N SER A 242 10.18 3.15 -26.88
CA SER A 242 10.61 3.10 -28.28
C SER A 242 10.03 1.92 -29.05
N GLU A 243 9.23 1.05 -28.41
CA GLU A 243 8.74 -0.17 -29.03
C GLU A 243 7.29 -0.04 -29.55
N PRO A 244 6.96 -0.63 -30.72
CA PRO A 244 5.59 -0.65 -31.22
C PRO A 244 4.66 -1.39 -30.25
N ALA A 245 3.51 -0.78 -29.93
CA ALA A 245 2.53 -1.31 -28.98
C ALA A 245 1.95 -2.70 -29.35
N SER A 246 2.11 -3.16 -30.59
CA SER A 246 1.67 -4.48 -31.06
C SER A 246 2.57 -5.62 -30.58
N ASN A 247 3.88 -5.41 -30.44
CA ASN A 247 4.82 -6.45 -30.00
C ASN A 247 4.81 -6.63 -28.47
N LEU A 248 4.41 -5.57 -27.77
CA LEU A 248 4.56 -5.49 -26.33
C LEU A 248 3.65 -6.45 -25.55
N ALA A 249 2.44 -6.72 -26.04
CA ALA A 249 1.56 -7.72 -25.41
C ALA A 249 2.17 -9.13 -25.48
N ARG A 250 2.82 -9.46 -26.61
CA ARG A 250 3.51 -10.74 -26.80
C ARG A 250 4.71 -10.88 -25.87
N ASP A 251 5.54 -9.84 -25.78
CA ASP A 251 6.69 -9.81 -24.87
C ASP A 251 6.26 -10.00 -23.41
N VAL A 252 5.20 -9.32 -22.95
CA VAL A 252 4.67 -9.45 -21.57
C VAL A 252 4.17 -10.87 -21.30
N VAL A 253 3.42 -11.46 -22.25
CA VAL A 253 2.90 -12.83 -22.11
C VAL A 253 4.04 -13.84 -22.03
N ILE A 254 4.99 -13.78 -22.96
CA ILE A 254 6.13 -14.71 -22.99
C ILE A 254 6.98 -14.56 -21.73
N ARG A 255 7.28 -13.33 -21.32
CA ARG A 255 8.01 -13.06 -20.07
C ARG A 255 7.30 -13.70 -18.88
N HIS A 256 5.99 -13.45 -18.75
CA HIS A 256 5.25 -13.98 -17.60
C HIS A 256 5.18 -15.51 -17.61
N LEU A 257 4.97 -16.15 -18.77
CA LEU A 257 4.97 -17.61 -18.88
C LEU A 257 6.32 -18.21 -18.44
N VAL A 258 7.43 -17.62 -18.89
CA VAL A 258 8.79 -18.05 -18.51
C VAL A 258 9.04 -17.88 -17.01
N VAL A 259 8.60 -16.76 -16.42
CA VAL A 259 8.65 -16.52 -14.97
C VAL A 259 7.80 -17.51 -14.20
N THR A 260 6.56 -17.77 -14.64
CA THR A 260 5.65 -18.74 -14.02
C THR A 260 6.23 -20.14 -14.05
N ALA A 261 6.82 -20.57 -15.17
CA ALA A 261 7.44 -21.89 -15.25
C ALA A 261 8.65 -22.04 -14.30
N GLN A 262 9.50 -21.00 -14.19
CA GLN A 262 10.57 -20.98 -13.20
C GLN A 262 10.04 -21.17 -11.77
N LEU A 263 8.94 -20.50 -11.42
CA LEU A 263 8.34 -20.58 -10.08
C LEU A 263 7.67 -21.94 -9.81
N PHE A 264 6.96 -22.49 -10.79
CA PHE A 264 6.24 -23.74 -10.62
C PHE A 264 7.20 -24.93 -10.49
N LEU A 265 8.32 -24.89 -11.20
CA LEU A 265 9.40 -25.87 -11.04
C LEU A 265 10.09 -25.78 -9.67
N THR A 266 9.97 -24.66 -8.97
CA THR A 266 10.54 -24.46 -7.63
C THR A 266 9.50 -24.64 -6.51
N GLY A 267 8.28 -25.07 -6.85
CA GLY A 267 7.26 -25.50 -5.89
C GLY A 267 6.18 -24.45 -5.59
N HIS A 268 6.16 -23.32 -6.28
CA HIS A 268 5.07 -22.34 -6.15
C HIS A 268 3.85 -22.75 -6.98
N GLU A 269 2.64 -22.47 -6.50
CA GLU A 269 1.39 -22.87 -7.17
C GLU A 269 0.69 -21.71 -7.92
N VAL A 270 1.14 -20.48 -7.70
CA VAL A 270 0.54 -19.26 -8.25
C VAL A 270 1.61 -18.28 -8.71
N SER A 271 1.32 -17.62 -9.84
CA SER A 271 2.15 -16.56 -10.40
C SER A 271 1.24 -15.49 -11.00
N ASN A 272 1.39 -14.26 -10.50
CA ASN A 272 0.53 -13.14 -10.87
C ASN A 272 1.29 -12.13 -11.75
N CYS A 273 0.66 -11.69 -12.84
CA CYS A 273 1.08 -10.61 -13.71
C CYS A 273 0.08 -9.45 -13.65
N LEU A 274 0.52 -8.31 -13.15
CA LEU A 274 -0.33 -7.13 -13.05
C LEU A 274 -0.11 -6.19 -14.25
N ILE A 275 -1.17 -5.98 -15.01
CA ILE A 275 -1.22 -5.16 -16.22
C ILE A 275 -2.07 -3.92 -15.95
N HIS A 276 -1.41 -2.78 -15.80
CA HIS A 276 -2.09 -1.51 -15.56
C HIS A 276 -2.01 -0.62 -16.80
N THR A 277 -3.15 -0.39 -17.47
CA THR A 277 -3.18 0.35 -18.74
C THR A 277 -3.86 1.71 -18.66
N SER A 278 -5.00 1.84 -18.01
CA SER A 278 -5.81 3.06 -18.02
C SER A 278 -6.75 3.15 -16.81
N ARG A 279 -7.57 4.20 -16.75
CA ARG A 279 -8.74 4.26 -15.85
C ARG A 279 -10.02 3.75 -16.53
N LEU A 280 -9.98 3.60 -17.85
CA LEU A 280 -11.15 3.28 -18.66
C LEU A 280 -11.34 1.76 -18.77
N GLN A 281 -12.51 1.26 -18.38
CA GLN A 281 -12.84 -0.17 -18.51
C GLN A 281 -12.77 -0.67 -19.96
N SER A 282 -13.06 0.20 -20.95
CA SER A 282 -12.91 -0.11 -22.38
C SER A 282 -11.47 -0.47 -22.75
N GLU A 283 -10.49 0.22 -22.15
CA GLU A 283 -9.07 -0.05 -22.35
C GLU A 283 -8.64 -1.35 -21.66
N HIS A 284 -9.18 -1.66 -20.49
CA HIS A 284 -8.94 -2.94 -19.83
C HIS A 284 -9.44 -4.10 -20.68
N ASN A 285 -10.66 -3.98 -21.23
CA ASN A 285 -11.23 -4.98 -22.14
C ASN A 285 -10.40 -5.14 -23.41
N ARG A 286 -9.90 -4.04 -23.98
CA ARG A 286 -9.02 -4.09 -25.16
C ARG A 286 -7.71 -4.80 -24.86
N THR A 287 -7.09 -4.53 -23.72
CA THR A 287 -5.85 -5.19 -23.29
C THR A 287 -6.08 -6.67 -23.01
N ALA A 288 -7.13 -7.03 -22.27
CA ALA A 288 -7.48 -8.43 -21.99
C ALA A 288 -7.67 -9.23 -23.29
N ARG A 289 -8.37 -8.67 -24.29
CA ARG A 289 -8.50 -9.29 -25.62
C ARG A 289 -7.16 -9.49 -26.32
N LYS A 290 -6.27 -8.49 -26.28
CA LYS A 290 -4.93 -8.62 -26.86
C LYS A 290 -4.13 -9.74 -26.22
N ILE A 291 -4.16 -9.84 -24.89
CA ILE A 291 -3.48 -10.92 -24.14
C ILE A 291 -4.09 -12.28 -24.49
N SER A 292 -5.42 -12.39 -24.56
CA SER A 292 -6.11 -13.62 -24.97
C SER A 292 -5.68 -14.07 -26.36
N ASN A 293 -5.69 -13.17 -27.34
CA ASN A 293 -5.29 -13.50 -28.71
C ASN A 293 -3.86 -14.04 -28.78
N VAL A 294 -2.92 -13.42 -28.05
CA VAL A 294 -1.54 -13.90 -27.98
C VAL A 294 -1.47 -15.30 -27.35
N LEU A 295 -2.19 -15.54 -26.25
CA LEU A 295 -2.19 -16.83 -25.59
C LEU A 295 -2.80 -17.93 -26.47
N ASP A 296 -3.87 -17.63 -27.21
CA ASP A 296 -4.46 -18.56 -28.17
C ASP A 296 -3.50 -18.85 -29.34
N GLU A 297 -2.86 -17.84 -29.93
CA GLU A 297 -1.83 -18.01 -30.97
C GLU A 297 -0.65 -18.88 -30.48
N LEU A 298 -0.22 -18.69 -29.23
CA LEU A 298 0.86 -19.48 -28.63
C LEU A 298 0.41 -20.93 -28.31
N SER A 299 -0.86 -21.14 -28.00
CA SER A 299 -1.42 -22.47 -27.69
C SER A 299 -1.62 -23.33 -28.94
N GLU A 300 -1.88 -22.71 -30.09
CA GLU A 300 -2.08 -23.40 -31.38
C GLU A 300 -0.77 -23.79 -32.08
N SER A 301 0.35 -23.18 -31.70
CA SER A 301 1.66 -23.38 -32.36
C SER A 301 2.56 -24.37 -31.59
N SER A 302 2.21 -25.66 -31.64
CA SER A 302 3.03 -26.73 -31.04
C SER A 302 4.42 -26.81 -31.69
N ASP A 303 5.47 -26.74 -30.86
CA ASP A 303 6.89 -26.79 -31.26
C ASP A 303 7.30 -25.74 -32.31
N ASN A 304 7.05 -24.46 -31.98
CA ASN A 304 7.44 -23.33 -32.81
C ASN A 304 8.89 -22.87 -32.51
N PRO A 305 9.85 -22.99 -33.45
CA PRO A 305 11.23 -22.54 -33.25
C PRO A 305 11.33 -21.05 -32.91
N LYS A 306 10.40 -20.23 -33.42
CA LYS A 306 10.32 -18.81 -33.10
C LYS A 306 9.98 -18.59 -31.63
N LEU A 307 8.99 -19.33 -31.11
CA LEU A 307 8.62 -19.25 -29.69
C LEU A 307 9.77 -19.69 -28.80
N LYS A 308 10.46 -20.78 -29.14
CA LYS A 308 11.64 -21.26 -28.38
C LYS A 308 12.74 -20.18 -28.32
N ALA A 309 13.00 -19.49 -29.42
CA ALA A 309 13.95 -18.38 -29.46
C ALA A 309 13.49 -17.16 -28.63
N GLU A 310 12.22 -16.76 -28.73
CA GLU A 310 11.63 -15.66 -27.94
C GLU A 310 11.68 -15.96 -26.43
N MET A 311 11.34 -17.19 -26.04
CA MET A 311 11.44 -17.64 -24.64
C MET A 311 12.88 -17.69 -24.16
N LYS A 312 13.82 -18.14 -25.00
CA LYS A 312 15.24 -18.18 -24.62
C LYS A 312 15.78 -16.80 -24.29
N LYS A 313 15.39 -15.79 -25.07
CA LYS A 313 15.74 -14.38 -24.82
C LYS A 313 15.25 -13.93 -23.44
N GLU A 314 14.01 -14.24 -23.07
CA GLU A 314 13.48 -13.90 -21.75
C GLU A 314 14.12 -14.75 -20.63
N TYR A 315 14.36 -16.03 -20.85
CA TYR A 315 15.03 -16.91 -19.88
C TYR A 315 16.45 -16.43 -19.54
N ASP A 316 17.19 -15.91 -20.51
CA ASP A 316 18.55 -15.44 -20.31
C ASP A 316 18.62 -14.21 -19.40
N THR A 317 17.55 -13.42 -19.35
CA THR A 317 17.43 -12.28 -18.42
C THR A 317 16.90 -12.66 -17.04
N LEU A 318 16.50 -13.92 -16.81
CA LEU A 318 16.12 -14.37 -15.47
C LEU A 318 17.36 -14.45 -14.56
N ALA A 319 17.26 -13.84 -13.39
CA ALA A 319 18.26 -13.91 -12.34
C ALA A 319 17.58 -14.17 -10.99
N PRO A 320 17.06 -15.39 -10.77
CA PRO A 320 16.40 -15.69 -9.51
C PRO A 320 17.39 -15.66 -8.35
N VAL A 321 16.94 -15.13 -7.22
CA VAL A 321 17.73 -14.87 -6.01
C VAL A 321 17.40 -15.88 -4.90
N LYS A 322 16.13 -16.25 -4.72
CA LYS A 322 15.74 -17.19 -3.65
C LYS A 322 15.73 -18.62 -4.12
N ASP A 323 15.24 -18.83 -5.33
CA ASP A 323 15.09 -20.16 -5.89
C ASP A 323 16.21 -20.50 -6.89
N PRO A 324 16.62 -21.77 -6.98
CA PRO A 324 17.59 -22.19 -7.99
C PRO A 324 17.02 -21.97 -9.39
N LYS A 325 17.81 -21.31 -10.25
CA LYS A 325 17.48 -21.16 -11.67
C LYS A 325 17.36 -22.53 -12.33
N GLN A 326 16.20 -22.82 -12.90
CA GLN A 326 15.90 -24.09 -13.55
C GLN A 326 16.46 -24.14 -14.97
N SER A 327 16.57 -25.33 -15.55
CA SER A 327 17.09 -25.46 -16.91
C SER A 327 16.12 -24.84 -17.92
N PHE A 328 16.66 -24.31 -19.02
CA PHE A 328 15.84 -23.76 -20.09
C PHE A 328 14.89 -24.81 -20.69
N GLU A 329 15.34 -26.06 -20.80
CA GLU A 329 14.51 -27.11 -21.39
C GLU A 329 13.32 -27.45 -20.47
N ASP A 330 13.52 -27.54 -19.16
CA ASP A 330 12.42 -27.78 -18.21
C ASP A 330 11.40 -26.63 -18.22
N ILE A 331 11.88 -25.38 -18.25
CA ILE A 331 11.03 -24.20 -18.38
C ILE A 331 10.25 -24.24 -19.69
N TYR A 332 10.91 -24.58 -20.80
CA TYR A 332 10.27 -24.67 -22.11
C TYR A 332 9.15 -25.71 -22.12
N GLN A 333 9.42 -26.92 -21.62
CA GLN A 333 8.45 -28.01 -21.51
C GLN A 333 7.25 -27.63 -20.63
N LEU A 334 7.50 -26.96 -19.49
CA LEU A 334 6.43 -26.55 -18.59
C LEU A 334 5.56 -25.44 -19.21
N VAL A 335 6.14 -24.46 -19.90
CA VAL A 335 5.34 -23.45 -20.62
C VAL A 335 4.48 -24.09 -21.71
N GLN A 336 5.02 -25.06 -22.46
CA GLN A 336 4.24 -25.80 -23.45
C GLN A 336 3.07 -26.57 -22.79
N LYS A 337 3.29 -27.15 -21.61
CA LYS A 337 2.23 -27.78 -20.81
C LYS A 337 1.15 -26.78 -20.37
N ILE A 338 1.56 -25.61 -19.85
CA ILE A 338 0.63 -24.53 -19.43
C ILE A 338 -0.23 -24.08 -20.63
N LEU A 339 0.37 -23.88 -21.79
CA LEU A 339 -0.32 -23.45 -23.01
C LEU A 339 -1.28 -24.52 -23.54
N SER A 340 -0.80 -25.76 -23.70
CA SER A 340 -1.60 -26.87 -24.26
C SER A 340 -2.82 -27.22 -23.40
N LYS A 341 -2.69 -27.14 -22.07
CA LYS A 341 -3.79 -27.38 -21.14
C LYS A 341 -4.64 -26.14 -20.84
N LYS A 342 -4.22 -24.97 -21.34
CA LYS A 342 -4.80 -23.67 -21.00
C LYS A 342 -4.86 -23.41 -19.49
N GLU A 343 -3.78 -23.75 -18.77
CA GLU A 343 -3.64 -23.54 -17.32
C GLU A 343 -3.28 -22.07 -16.98
N PHE A 344 -4.08 -21.12 -17.47
CA PHE A 344 -3.90 -19.68 -17.24
C PHE A 344 -5.24 -18.93 -17.17
N ASN A 345 -5.26 -17.81 -16.45
CA ASN A 345 -6.44 -16.96 -16.29
C ASN A 345 -6.19 -15.53 -16.76
N ILE A 346 -7.23 -14.87 -17.26
CA ILE A 346 -7.24 -13.42 -17.54
C ILE A 346 -8.30 -12.78 -16.65
N VAL A 347 -7.87 -12.12 -15.58
CA VAL A 347 -8.74 -11.51 -14.57
C VAL A 347 -8.83 -10.01 -14.84
N LYS A 348 -10.03 -9.45 -14.84
CA LYS A 348 -10.25 -8.01 -15.00
C LYS A 348 -10.76 -7.43 -13.69
N LEU A 349 -9.98 -6.53 -13.10
CA LEU A 349 -10.33 -5.88 -11.85
C LEU A 349 -10.80 -4.45 -12.15
N ASN A 350 -12.11 -4.26 -12.11
CA ASN A 350 -12.77 -3.01 -12.49
C ASN A 350 -13.35 -2.26 -11.28
N GLY A 351 -13.17 -2.78 -10.06
CA GLY A 351 -13.67 -2.16 -8.83
C GLY A 351 -15.16 -2.40 -8.57
N SER A 352 -15.72 -3.45 -9.18
CA SER A 352 -16.99 -4.02 -8.73
C SER A 352 -16.73 -4.87 -7.49
N SER A 353 -17.68 -4.88 -6.54
CA SER A 353 -17.65 -5.69 -5.31
C SER A 353 -17.64 -7.22 -5.52
N ALA A 354 -17.45 -7.68 -6.77
CA ALA A 354 -17.35 -9.08 -7.17
C ALA A 354 -15.89 -9.52 -7.43
N ASP A 355 -14.94 -8.59 -7.35
CA ASP A 355 -13.52 -8.83 -7.61
C ASP A 355 -12.87 -9.40 -6.33
N THR A 356 -12.88 -10.72 -6.14
CA THR A 356 -12.36 -11.37 -4.91
C THR A 356 -10.92 -11.84 -5.09
N SER A 357 -10.18 -11.99 -3.97
CA SER A 357 -8.80 -12.53 -4.04
C SER A 357 -8.73 -13.99 -4.50
N GLU A 358 -9.84 -14.71 -4.47
CA GLU A 358 -9.96 -16.09 -4.93
C GLU A 358 -9.74 -16.20 -6.45
N ASP A 359 -10.13 -15.17 -7.21
CA ASP A 359 -10.07 -15.16 -8.68
C ASP A 359 -8.64 -15.24 -9.24
N TYR A 360 -7.63 -14.97 -8.40
CA TYR A 360 -6.20 -15.00 -8.76
C TYR A 360 -5.33 -15.72 -7.70
N ALA A 361 -5.94 -16.64 -6.95
CA ALA A 361 -5.26 -17.39 -5.89
C ALA A 361 -4.42 -18.57 -6.42
N ASN A 362 -4.71 -19.06 -7.63
CA ASN A 362 -4.08 -20.25 -8.22
C ASN A 362 -3.63 -19.97 -9.66
N TRP A 363 -2.65 -20.74 -10.15
CA TRP A 363 -2.24 -20.80 -11.56
C TRP A 363 -1.51 -19.55 -12.08
N CYS A 364 -1.35 -19.46 -13.40
CA CYS A 364 -0.76 -18.33 -14.13
C CYS A 364 -1.82 -17.26 -14.40
N ASN A 365 -1.75 -16.10 -13.77
CA ASN A 365 -2.81 -15.09 -13.86
C ASN A 365 -2.33 -13.79 -14.53
N PHE A 366 -3.08 -13.34 -15.54
CA PHE A 366 -2.94 -12.02 -16.15
C PHE A 366 -4.04 -11.10 -15.64
N ILE A 367 -3.67 -10.22 -14.72
CA ILE A 367 -4.59 -9.33 -14.00
C ILE A 367 -4.58 -7.95 -14.67
N VAL A 368 -5.70 -7.58 -15.29
CA VAL A 368 -5.84 -6.31 -16.02
C VAL A 368 -6.71 -5.33 -15.25
N GLY A 369 -6.25 -4.10 -15.05
CA GLY A 369 -7.09 -3.05 -14.51
C GLY A 369 -6.45 -1.67 -14.48
N GLY A 370 -6.97 -0.84 -13.58
CA GLY A 370 -6.65 0.59 -13.50
C GLY A 370 -6.38 1.08 -12.09
N THR A 371 -6.78 2.32 -11.78
CA THR A 371 -6.46 2.99 -10.51
C THR A 371 -6.86 2.21 -9.24
N ASN A 372 -7.88 1.36 -9.33
CA ASN A 372 -8.35 0.54 -8.21
C ASN A 372 -7.36 -0.58 -7.84
N LEU A 373 -6.41 -0.91 -8.72
CA LEU A 373 -5.30 -1.82 -8.44
C LEU A 373 -4.15 -1.16 -7.68
N GLY A 374 -4.11 0.17 -7.67
CA GLY A 374 -3.00 0.93 -7.11
C GLY A 374 -3.12 1.23 -5.62
N ARG A 375 -4.23 0.87 -4.96
CA ARG A 375 -4.49 1.19 -3.55
C ARG A 375 -5.15 0.03 -2.82
N GLY A 376 -4.51 -0.46 -1.76
CA GLY A 376 -5.08 -1.41 -0.80
C GLY A 376 -5.12 -2.89 -1.22
N VAL A 377 -5.04 -3.21 -2.52
CA VAL A 377 -5.01 -4.61 -2.98
C VAL A 377 -3.59 -5.16 -2.91
N THR A 378 -3.44 -6.32 -2.27
CA THR A 378 -2.17 -7.04 -2.15
C THR A 378 -2.26 -8.31 -2.99
N PHE A 379 -1.29 -8.51 -3.88
CA PHE A 379 -1.19 -9.72 -4.70
C PHE A 379 -0.13 -10.63 -4.11
N THR A 380 -0.49 -11.88 -3.83
CA THR A 380 0.48 -12.94 -3.54
C THR A 380 1.26 -13.25 -4.81
N GLN A 381 2.54 -13.63 -4.71
CA GLN A 381 3.31 -14.12 -5.86
C GLN A 381 3.25 -13.21 -7.11
N LEU A 382 3.31 -11.89 -6.91
CA LEU A 382 3.39 -10.92 -8.01
C LEU A 382 4.83 -10.84 -8.51
N HIS A 383 5.06 -11.27 -9.76
CA HIS A 383 6.42 -11.38 -10.33
C HIS A 383 6.60 -10.65 -11.65
N THR A 384 5.51 -10.38 -12.37
CA THR A 384 5.54 -9.60 -13.61
C THR A 384 4.67 -8.36 -13.44
N PHE A 385 5.26 -7.20 -13.73
CA PHE A 385 4.53 -5.93 -13.73
C PHE A 385 4.65 -5.24 -15.08
N TYR A 386 3.50 -4.91 -15.67
CA TYR A 386 3.41 -4.17 -16.93
C TYR A 386 2.59 -2.90 -16.77
N TYR A 387 3.25 -1.76 -16.95
CA TYR A 387 2.63 -0.45 -16.76
C TYR A 387 2.66 0.39 -18.05
N ALA A 388 1.48 0.58 -18.64
CA ALA A 388 1.33 1.17 -19.97
C ALA A 388 0.77 2.61 -19.99
N ARG A 389 0.71 3.28 -18.84
CA ARG A 389 0.03 4.57 -18.73
C ARG A 389 0.89 5.71 -19.22
N THR A 390 0.37 6.50 -20.15
CA THR A 390 0.83 7.87 -20.42
C THR A 390 0.11 8.85 -19.50
N SER A 391 0.82 9.53 -18.61
CA SER A 391 0.22 10.57 -17.77
C SER A 391 0.24 11.92 -18.50
N LYS A 392 -0.93 12.56 -18.69
CA LYS A 392 -0.99 13.98 -19.13
C LYS A 392 -0.48 14.94 -18.04
N HIS A 393 -0.54 14.53 -16.77
CA HIS A 393 0.01 15.24 -15.62
C HIS A 393 0.66 14.24 -14.67
N ALA A 394 1.93 14.48 -14.33
CA ALA A 394 2.70 13.67 -13.40
C ALA A 394 2.06 13.68 -12.01
N GLN A 395 1.77 12.50 -11.45
CA GLN A 395 1.31 12.34 -10.07
C GLN A 395 2.28 11.37 -9.38
N VAL A 396 3.01 11.87 -8.38
CA VAL A 396 4.08 11.15 -7.65
C VAL A 396 3.58 9.88 -6.95
N SER A 397 2.29 9.83 -6.61
CA SER A 397 1.70 8.74 -5.80
C SER A 397 1.49 7.43 -6.56
N THR A 398 1.24 7.44 -7.87
CA THR A 398 0.76 6.21 -8.56
C THR A 398 1.85 5.14 -8.73
N HIS A 399 3.13 5.51 -8.74
CA HIS A 399 4.23 4.57 -9.05
C HIS A 399 4.91 4.00 -7.81
N LYS A 400 4.89 4.74 -6.69
CA LYS A 400 5.41 4.23 -5.42
C LYS A 400 4.48 3.18 -4.79
N GLN A 401 3.18 3.22 -5.10
CA GLN A 401 2.14 2.45 -4.41
C GLN A 401 1.97 0.99 -4.87
N ILE A 402 2.53 0.62 -6.03
CA ILE A 402 2.46 -0.76 -6.51
C ILE A 402 3.73 -1.46 -6.05
N GLN A 403 3.65 -2.14 -4.92
CA GLN A 403 4.71 -2.99 -4.41
C GLN A 403 4.18 -4.40 -4.19
N CYS A 404 5.01 -5.33 -4.60
CA CYS A 404 4.83 -6.77 -4.49
C CYS A 404 4.60 -7.17 -3.03
N GLY A 405 3.45 -7.79 -2.74
CA GLY A 405 3.10 -8.24 -1.40
C GLY A 405 3.84 -9.52 -1.06
N ASN A 406 4.59 -9.55 0.05
CA ASN A 406 5.36 -10.70 0.56
C ASN A 406 6.19 -11.50 -0.45
N THR A 407 6.34 -11.05 -1.70
CA THR A 407 7.30 -11.56 -2.64
C THR A 407 8.59 -10.80 -2.46
N THR A 408 9.46 -11.45 -1.74
CA THR A 408 10.88 -11.15 -1.56
C THR A 408 11.73 -11.33 -2.83
N GLU A 409 11.10 -11.45 -4.00
CA GLU A 409 11.79 -11.61 -5.28
C GLU A 409 10.96 -11.02 -6.42
N CYS A 410 11.59 -10.23 -7.29
CA CYS A 410 10.98 -9.72 -8.52
C CYS A 410 11.79 -10.21 -9.71
N LEU A 411 11.15 -11.02 -10.55
CA LEU A 411 11.78 -11.61 -11.73
C LEU A 411 11.59 -10.74 -12.97
N GLY A 412 10.75 -9.69 -12.99
CA GLY A 412 10.72 -8.73 -14.09
C GLY A 412 9.72 -7.58 -13.96
N MET A 413 10.13 -6.38 -14.37
CA MET A 413 9.31 -5.18 -14.50
C MET A 413 9.49 -4.57 -15.89
N ILE A 414 8.38 -4.32 -16.59
CA ILE A 414 8.35 -3.66 -17.91
C ILE A 414 7.60 -2.32 -17.78
N ALA A 415 8.29 -1.20 -18.00
CA ALA A 415 7.78 0.15 -17.74
C ALA A 415 8.02 1.14 -18.90
N ILE A 416 7.15 2.13 -19.07
CA ILE A 416 7.29 3.22 -20.07
C ILE A 416 7.98 4.45 -19.39
N ARG A 417 9.12 4.97 -19.90
CA ARG A 417 9.78 6.27 -19.52
C ARG A 417 8.85 7.49 -19.63
N GLY A 418 7.70 7.38 -20.30
CA GLY A 418 6.63 8.39 -20.30
C GLY A 418 6.11 8.79 -18.91
N LEU A 419 6.57 8.11 -17.85
CA LEU A 419 6.75 8.68 -16.54
C LEU A 419 7.75 9.83 -16.53
N SER A 420 7.32 10.98 -16.99
CA SER A 420 7.82 12.22 -16.41
C SER A 420 7.47 12.19 -14.91
N VAL A 421 8.36 11.65 -14.10
CA VAL A 421 8.70 12.42 -12.90
C VAL A 421 9.38 13.63 -13.49
N SER A 422 8.72 14.78 -13.43
CA SER A 422 9.42 16.06 -13.52
C SER A 422 10.34 16.18 -12.30
N LEU A 423 11.39 15.35 -12.24
CA LEU A 423 12.67 15.85 -11.81
C LEU A 423 13.03 16.78 -12.96
N LEU A 424 13.02 18.08 -12.68
CA LEU A 424 13.60 19.09 -13.54
C LEU A 424 15.00 18.61 -13.98
N HIS A 425 15.05 17.93 -15.12
CA HIS A 425 16.27 17.66 -15.85
C HIS A 425 16.44 18.83 -16.81
N THR A 426 16.79 19.99 -16.26
CA THR A 426 17.61 20.94 -17.00
C THR A 426 19.06 20.52 -16.76
N SER A 427 19.72 20.18 -17.86
CA SER A 427 21.14 19.97 -17.99
C SER A 427 21.93 21.14 -17.39
N CYS A 428 22.28 21.07 -16.12
CA CYS A 428 23.38 21.85 -15.55
C CYS A 428 23.80 21.29 -14.18
N THR A 429 25.00 20.71 -14.14
CA THR A 429 25.60 19.96 -13.03
C THR A 429 25.91 20.77 -11.77
N THR A 430 25.34 21.96 -11.59
CA THR A 430 25.58 22.84 -10.42
C THR A 430 24.37 23.69 -9.98
N CYS A 431 23.19 23.53 -10.60
CA CYS A 431 22.05 24.45 -10.34
C CYS A 431 20.87 23.84 -9.53
N SER A 432 20.78 22.52 -9.41
CA SER A 432 19.61 21.83 -8.82
C SER A 432 19.48 22.00 -7.28
N LEU A 433 20.60 21.99 -6.54
CA LEU A 433 20.59 22.21 -5.08
C LEU A 433 20.46 23.67 -4.67
N LYS A 434 20.83 24.64 -5.54
CA LYS A 434 20.72 26.08 -5.24
C LYS A 434 19.28 26.59 -5.37
N SER A 435 18.51 26.12 -6.35
CA SER A 435 17.13 26.58 -6.59
C SER A 435 16.14 26.13 -5.50
N MET A 436 16.20 24.87 -5.05
CA MET A 436 15.39 24.40 -3.91
C MET A 436 15.88 24.94 -2.57
N ARG A 437 17.21 25.10 -2.36
CA ARG A 437 17.72 25.78 -1.15
C ARG A 437 17.34 27.26 -1.11
N GLN A 438 17.32 27.98 -2.24
CA GLN A 438 16.86 29.37 -2.31
C GLN A 438 15.36 29.49 -2.03
N THR A 439 14.55 28.51 -2.47
CA THR A 439 13.11 28.45 -2.17
C THR A 439 12.85 28.11 -0.69
N ILE A 440 13.63 27.21 -0.09
CA ILE A 440 13.57 26.91 1.35
C ILE A 440 14.14 28.07 2.19
N GLN A 441 15.13 28.80 1.67
CA GLN A 441 15.67 30.00 2.31
C GLN A 441 14.70 31.19 2.23
N SER A 442 13.92 31.33 1.16
CA SER A 442 12.90 32.38 1.00
C SER A 442 11.59 32.12 1.74
N LEU A 443 11.34 30.89 2.22
CA LEU A 443 10.27 30.61 3.17
C LEU A 443 10.57 31.26 4.53
N SER A 444 9.64 32.06 5.03
CA SER A 444 9.65 32.69 6.36
C SER A 444 9.40 31.67 7.49
N LYS A 445 10.24 30.62 7.57
CA LYS A 445 10.14 29.55 8.58
C LYS A 445 11.37 29.51 9.51
N PRO A 446 11.21 29.06 10.77
CA PRO A 446 12.30 28.98 11.74
C PRO A 446 13.44 28.04 11.28
N ALA A 447 14.68 28.34 11.65
CA ALA A 447 15.88 27.63 11.19
C ALA A 447 15.91 26.11 11.50
N LYS A 448 15.18 25.66 12.54
CA LYS A 448 15.06 24.23 12.88
C LYS A 448 14.25 23.43 11.84
N GLU A 449 13.18 24.00 11.28
CA GLU A 449 12.35 23.34 10.25
C GLU A 449 13.07 23.24 8.90
N LYS A 450 13.90 24.24 8.56
CA LYS A 450 14.74 24.20 7.34
C LYS A 450 15.76 23.06 7.37
N LYS A 451 16.25 22.70 8.56
CA LYS A 451 17.22 21.61 8.77
C LYS A 451 16.57 20.22 8.64
N LEU A 452 15.32 20.09 9.10
CA LEU A 452 14.52 18.86 8.95
C LEU A 452 14.14 18.60 7.49
N LEU A 453 13.71 19.66 6.77
CA LEU A 453 13.41 19.59 5.33
C LEU A 453 14.65 19.27 4.47
N SER A 454 15.85 19.71 4.88
CA SER A 454 17.08 19.33 4.17
C SER A 454 17.46 17.87 4.38
N ALA A 455 17.20 17.28 5.56
CA ALA A 455 17.48 15.87 5.82
C ALA A 455 16.53 14.93 5.03
N ILE A 456 15.25 15.30 4.91
CA ILE A 456 14.23 14.57 4.13
C ILE A 456 14.55 14.51 2.62
N LEU A 457 15.44 15.38 2.11
CA LEU A 457 15.78 15.48 0.69
C LEU A 457 17.15 14.87 0.34
N THR A 458 17.91 14.41 1.34
CA THR A 458 19.27 13.86 1.16
C THR A 458 19.41 12.37 1.45
N ASP A 459 18.40 11.76 2.09
CA ASP A 459 18.27 10.31 2.29
C ASP A 459 17.02 9.81 1.52
#